data_AF-A0A842SL13-F1
#
_entry.id   AF-A0A842SL13-F1
#
_cell.length_a   1.000
_cell.length_b   1.000
_cell.length_c   1.000
_cell.angle_alpha   90.00
_cell.angle_beta   90.00
_cell.angle_gamma   90.00
#
_symmetry.space_group_name_H-M   'P 1'
#
loop_
_entity.id
_entity.type
_entity.pdbx_description
1 polymer ?
#
loop_
_entity_poly.entity_id
_entity_poly.type
_entity_poly.pdbx_seq_one_letter_code
_entity_poly.pdbx_strand_id
1 'polypeptide(L)'
;MPNTVALDSSKNKDKKRSIKRSQSDGSKFTKYVEIFRKLLLLNEKNDLATTLKNIQELMNFSEKIFSSSSVSETFLYFCLHGASTAWVLQCELNMPEATVYRALKRLRAMGIVVPALKVSKVKRSKGGPRPTVWALESASPDEVSSALKHHYRMLSPKFRVAEEVAQTILDEFTGKSEPMEINYVEIMSHVKALKIPFKGPDIADLAAQYLHEKGMKIWR
;
A
#
# COMPACT_ATOMS: atom_id res chain seq x y z
N MET A 1 -36.54 22.15 -23.42
CA MET A 1 -35.79 21.12 -24.18
C MET A 1 -34.80 20.47 -23.23
N PRO A 2 -35.14 19.33 -22.60
CA PRO A 2 -34.23 18.63 -21.68
C PRO A 2 -33.39 17.62 -22.47
N ASN A 3 -32.07 17.80 -22.52
CA ASN A 3 -31.16 16.78 -23.05
C ASN A 3 -30.83 15.79 -21.93
N THR A 4 -31.64 14.74 -21.82
CA THR A 4 -31.32 13.51 -21.12
C THR A 4 -30.31 12.70 -21.95
N VAL A 5 -29.08 12.59 -21.45
CA VAL A 5 -28.08 11.68 -22.03
C VAL A 5 -28.40 10.27 -21.55
N ALA A 6 -28.67 9.38 -22.50
CA ALA A 6 -29.04 7.99 -22.28
C ALA A 6 -27.89 7.19 -21.62
N LEU A 7 -28.23 6.42 -20.59
CA LEU A 7 -27.38 5.37 -20.01
C LEU A 7 -27.25 4.24 -21.02
N ASP A 8 -26.06 4.11 -21.62
CA ASP A 8 -25.75 3.01 -22.53
C ASP A 8 -25.52 1.72 -21.73
N SER A 9 -26.56 0.90 -21.67
CA SER A 9 -26.57 -0.43 -21.10
C SER A 9 -25.99 -1.44 -22.11
N SER A 10 -24.70 -1.36 -22.39
CA SER A 10 -23.99 -2.39 -23.14
C SER A 10 -23.35 -3.39 -22.19
N LYS A 11 -23.92 -4.59 -22.23
CA LYS A 11 -23.63 -5.78 -21.44
C LYS A 11 -22.16 -6.19 -21.57
N ASN A 12 -21.40 -6.04 -20.50
CA ASN A 12 -20.07 -6.61 -20.33
C ASN A 12 -20.18 -8.13 -20.12
N LYS A 13 -20.43 -8.87 -21.21
CA LYS A 13 -20.33 -10.33 -21.27
C LYS A 13 -18.93 -10.68 -21.75
N ASP A 14 -18.02 -10.91 -20.80
CA ASP A 14 -16.91 -11.87 -20.94
C ASP A 14 -16.24 -12.13 -19.58
N LYS A 15 -17.04 -12.70 -18.67
CA LYS A 15 -16.53 -13.37 -17.45
C LYS A 15 -16.02 -14.76 -17.79
N LYS A 16 -14.83 -14.88 -18.39
CA LYS A 16 -14.01 -16.11 -18.35
C LYS A 16 -12.52 -15.79 -18.32
N ARG A 17 -12.07 -15.10 -17.26
CA ARG A 17 -10.68 -15.21 -16.81
C ARG A 17 -10.56 -16.56 -16.10
N SER A 18 -10.11 -17.57 -16.81
CA SER A 18 -9.82 -18.89 -16.26
C SER A 18 -8.69 -18.77 -15.24
N ILE A 19 -9.06 -18.57 -13.98
CA ILE A 19 -8.15 -18.83 -12.86
C ILE A 19 -7.82 -20.32 -12.95
N LYS A 20 -6.61 -20.61 -13.40
CA LYS A 20 -6.00 -21.94 -13.38
C LYS A 20 -6.14 -22.42 -11.93
N ARG A 21 -7.07 -23.34 -11.66
CA ARG A 21 -7.20 -24.00 -10.36
C ARG A 21 -5.90 -24.75 -10.13
N SER A 22 -4.97 -24.14 -9.39
CA SER A 22 -3.83 -24.85 -8.84
C SER A 22 -4.38 -25.97 -7.96
N GLN A 23 -3.99 -27.20 -8.28
CA GLN A 23 -4.31 -28.37 -7.48
C GLN A 23 -3.98 -28.13 -6.01
N SER A 24 -4.81 -28.71 -5.14
CA SER A 24 -4.85 -28.53 -3.69
C SER A 24 -3.49 -28.75 -3.02
N ASP A 25 -2.95 -27.68 -2.44
CA ASP A 25 -1.81 -27.67 -1.55
C ASP A 25 -2.16 -28.24 -0.17
N GLY A 26 -2.01 -29.56 0.01
CA GLY A 26 -1.94 -30.16 1.35
C GLY A 26 -0.75 -29.64 2.19
N SER A 27 0.20 -28.95 1.55
CA SER A 27 1.42 -28.38 2.14
C SER A 27 1.25 -26.94 2.68
N LYS A 28 0.21 -26.20 2.29
CA LYS A 28 0.09 -24.77 2.68
C LYS A 28 -0.27 -24.54 4.14
N PHE A 29 -0.99 -25.49 4.76
CA PHE A 29 -1.50 -25.29 6.12
C PHE A 29 -0.51 -25.63 7.23
N THR A 30 0.51 -26.45 6.95
CA THR A 30 1.55 -26.81 7.93
C THR A 30 2.29 -25.57 8.45
N LYS A 31 2.59 -24.61 7.58
CA LYS A 31 3.19 -23.31 7.94
C LYS A 31 2.33 -22.54 8.95
N TYR A 32 1.01 -22.52 8.77
CA TYR A 32 0.11 -21.86 9.72
C TYR A 32 0.02 -22.63 11.04
N VAL A 33 0.00 -23.97 10.99
CA VAL A 33 0.04 -24.81 12.19
C VAL A 33 1.32 -24.55 13.00
N GLU A 34 2.47 -24.38 12.34
CA GLU A 34 3.73 -24.01 13.00
C GLU A 34 3.67 -22.63 13.66
N ILE A 35 3.03 -21.64 13.01
CA ILE A 35 2.81 -20.31 13.62
C ILE A 35 1.94 -20.44 14.87
N PHE A 36 0.85 -21.21 14.82
CA PHE A 36 0.01 -21.47 16.00
C PHE A 36 0.76 -22.19 17.11
N ARG A 37 1.64 -23.15 16.78
CA ARG A 37 2.52 -23.80 17.77
C ARG A 37 3.49 -22.80 18.40
N LYS A 38 4.10 -21.90 17.61
CA LYS A 38 4.96 -20.83 18.15
C LYS A 38 4.20 -19.86 19.05
N LEU A 39 2.95 -19.54 18.72
CA LEU A 39 2.07 -18.72 19.56
C LEU A 39 1.76 -19.38 20.92
N LEU A 40 1.53 -20.70 20.93
CA LEU A 40 1.38 -21.48 22.16
C LEU A 40 2.67 -21.49 23.01
N LEU A 41 3.84 -21.49 22.37
CA LEU A 41 5.15 -21.55 23.02
C LEU A 41 5.69 -20.17 23.46
N LEU A 42 5.14 -19.05 22.98
CA LEU A 42 5.56 -17.70 23.38
C LEU A 42 5.44 -17.43 24.90
N ASN A 43 4.76 -18.32 25.62
CA ASN A 43 4.47 -18.23 27.05
C ASN A 43 5.08 -19.41 27.84
N GLU A 44 6.33 -19.79 27.55
CA GLU A 44 7.06 -20.91 28.20
C GLU A 44 7.02 -20.93 29.76
N LYS A 45 6.71 -19.81 30.42
CA LYS A 45 6.63 -19.69 31.90
C LYS A 45 5.21 -19.63 32.47
N ASN A 46 4.18 -19.69 31.64
CA ASN A 46 2.81 -19.37 32.00
C ASN A 46 1.94 -20.64 31.99
N ASP A 47 1.06 -20.77 33.00
CA ASP A 47 0.15 -21.92 33.19
C ASP A 47 -0.71 -22.17 31.93
N LEU A 48 -1.08 -23.43 31.67
CA LEU A 48 -1.89 -23.86 30.53
C LEU A 48 -3.20 -23.04 30.44
N ALA A 49 -3.79 -22.70 31.58
CA ALA A 49 -4.98 -21.87 31.63
C ALA A 49 -4.74 -20.45 31.06
N THR A 50 -3.59 -19.86 31.36
CA THR A 50 -3.24 -18.50 30.88
C THR A 50 -2.87 -18.49 29.40
N THR A 51 -2.23 -19.53 28.88
CA THR A 51 -1.94 -19.66 27.44
C THR A 51 -3.23 -19.82 26.62
N LEU A 52 -4.15 -20.67 27.08
CA LEU A 52 -5.46 -20.82 26.44
C LEU A 52 -6.27 -19.52 26.45
N LYS A 53 -6.26 -18.78 27.56
CA LYS A 53 -6.93 -17.47 27.65
C LYS A 53 -6.34 -16.47 26.64
N ASN A 54 -5.02 -16.36 26.56
CA ASN A 54 -4.36 -15.46 25.60
C ASN A 54 -4.70 -15.82 24.15
N ILE A 55 -4.82 -17.11 23.83
CA ILE A 55 -5.22 -17.56 22.49
C ILE A 55 -6.68 -17.21 22.21
N GLN A 56 -7.57 -17.42 23.17
CA GLN A 56 -8.98 -17.00 23.02
C GLN A 56 -9.08 -15.48 22.80
N GLU A 57 -8.32 -14.68 23.53
CA GLU A 57 -8.27 -13.23 23.34
C GLU A 57 -7.75 -12.86 21.95
N LEU A 58 -6.68 -13.51 21.47
CA LEU A 58 -6.14 -13.31 20.12
C LEU A 58 -7.15 -13.72 19.02
N MET A 59 -7.86 -14.82 19.21
CA MET A 59 -8.88 -15.28 18.26
C MET A 59 -10.07 -14.32 18.22
N ASN A 60 -10.54 -13.86 19.38
CA ASN A 60 -11.61 -12.85 19.48
C ASN A 60 -11.18 -11.52 18.86
N PHE A 61 -9.92 -11.11 19.05
CA PHE A 61 -9.35 -9.93 18.41
C PHE A 61 -9.33 -10.08 16.89
N SER A 62 -8.85 -11.23 16.41
CA SER A 62 -8.81 -11.56 14.98
C SER A 62 -10.22 -11.53 14.38
N GLU A 63 -11.20 -12.16 15.03
CA GLU A 63 -12.59 -12.15 14.57
C GLU A 63 -13.14 -10.71 14.43
N LYS A 64 -12.88 -9.84 15.41
CA LYS A 64 -13.34 -8.44 15.36
C LYS A 64 -12.77 -7.66 14.18
N ILE A 65 -11.52 -7.93 13.80
CA ILE A 65 -10.84 -7.30 12.65
C ILE A 65 -11.33 -7.90 11.34
N PHE A 66 -11.27 -9.23 11.23
CA PHE A 66 -11.56 -9.97 10.00
C PHE A 66 -13.06 -10.14 9.71
N SER A 67 -13.93 -9.70 10.61
CA SER A 67 -15.38 -9.58 10.37
C SER A 67 -15.76 -8.66 9.20
N SER A 68 -14.88 -7.73 8.82
CA SER A 68 -15.14 -6.74 7.77
C SER A 68 -13.94 -6.60 6.84
N SER A 69 -14.15 -6.83 5.54
CA SER A 69 -13.09 -6.79 4.52
C SER A 69 -12.27 -5.50 4.58
N SER A 70 -12.94 -4.35 4.66
CA SER A 70 -12.26 -3.04 4.68
C SER A 70 -11.43 -2.83 5.95
N VAL A 71 -11.89 -3.31 7.10
CA VAL A 71 -11.15 -3.23 8.36
C VAL A 71 -9.93 -4.15 8.31
N SER A 72 -10.10 -5.38 7.81
CA SER A 72 -9.00 -6.32 7.65
C SER A 72 -7.96 -5.87 6.65
N GLU A 73 -8.35 -5.37 5.48
CA GLU A 73 -7.42 -4.86 4.46
C GLU A 73 -6.64 -3.67 5.00
N THR A 74 -7.32 -2.75 5.69
CA THR A 74 -6.66 -1.60 6.34
C THR A 74 -5.67 -2.09 7.41
N PHE A 75 -6.08 -3.03 8.26
CA PHE A 75 -5.22 -3.60 9.30
C PHE A 75 -3.98 -4.29 8.72
N LEU A 76 -4.16 -5.13 7.71
CA LEU A 76 -3.07 -5.82 7.03
C LEU A 76 -2.10 -4.83 6.38
N TYR A 77 -2.61 -3.76 5.79
CA TYR A 77 -1.76 -2.68 5.26
C TYR A 77 -0.89 -2.07 6.36
N PHE A 78 -1.47 -1.79 7.54
CA PHE A 78 -0.69 -1.31 8.69
C PHE A 78 0.35 -2.32 9.16
N CYS A 79 0.03 -3.62 9.18
CA CYS A 79 1.02 -4.66 9.54
C CYS A 79 2.19 -4.75 8.55
N LEU A 80 1.99 -4.38 7.29
CA LEU A 80 3.04 -4.39 6.27
C LEU A 80 3.90 -3.13 6.25
N HIS A 81 3.30 -1.97 6.55
CA HIS A 81 3.95 -0.66 6.36
C HIS A 81 4.18 0.12 7.67
N GLY A 82 3.62 -0.33 8.79
CA GLY A 82 3.67 0.32 10.11
C GLY A 82 2.78 1.57 10.24
N ALA A 83 2.76 2.42 9.21
CA ALA A 83 2.03 3.68 9.22
C ALA A 83 1.42 4.01 7.85
N SER A 84 0.36 4.83 7.85
CA SER A 84 -0.31 5.28 6.62
C SER A 84 -1.19 6.51 6.83
N THR A 85 -1.52 7.19 5.73
CA THR A 85 -2.53 8.25 5.71
C THR A 85 -3.82 7.73 5.09
N ALA A 86 -4.96 8.37 5.41
CA ALA A 86 -6.24 7.99 4.81
C ALA A 86 -6.24 8.07 3.27
N TRP A 87 -5.54 9.05 2.69
CA TRP A 87 -5.37 9.18 1.24
C TRP A 87 -4.62 7.99 0.63
N VAL A 88 -3.51 7.57 1.25
CA VAL A 88 -2.73 6.42 0.78
C VAL A 88 -3.57 5.16 0.82
N LEU A 89 -4.28 4.91 1.92
CA LEU A 89 -5.18 3.75 2.03
C LEU A 89 -6.29 3.76 0.97
N GLN A 90 -6.86 4.92 0.67
CA GLN A 90 -7.87 5.07 -0.38
C GLN A 90 -7.32 4.65 -1.75
N CYS A 91 -6.12 5.12 -2.10
CA CYS A 91 -5.53 4.83 -3.40
C CYS A 91 -5.03 3.39 -3.51
N GLU A 92 -4.29 2.90 -2.52
CA GLU A 92 -3.67 1.56 -2.55
C GLU A 92 -4.70 0.45 -2.44
N LEU A 93 -5.69 0.61 -1.56
CA LEU A 93 -6.71 -0.41 -1.31
C LEU A 93 -7.96 -0.19 -2.19
N ASN A 94 -7.94 0.82 -3.06
CA ASN A 94 -9.05 1.18 -3.93
C ASN A 94 -10.40 1.30 -3.16
N MET A 95 -10.36 1.90 -1.98
CA MET A 95 -11.51 2.04 -1.08
C MET A 95 -12.08 3.46 -1.10
N PRO A 96 -13.41 3.63 -1.02
CA PRO A 96 -14.00 4.96 -0.84
C PRO A 96 -13.52 5.64 0.44
N GLU A 97 -13.30 6.95 0.39
CA GLU A 97 -12.80 7.75 1.53
C GLU A 97 -13.60 7.52 2.81
N ALA A 98 -14.93 7.52 2.72
CA ALA A 98 -15.80 7.27 3.87
C ALA A 98 -15.58 5.88 4.50
N THR A 99 -15.30 4.87 3.67
CA THR A 99 -15.00 3.51 4.13
C THR A 99 -13.66 3.46 4.86
N VAL A 100 -12.63 4.13 4.33
CA VAL A 100 -11.31 4.23 4.98
C VAL A 100 -11.43 4.87 6.35
N TYR A 101 -12.13 6.00 6.48
CA TYR A 101 -12.31 6.65 7.77
C TYR A 101 -13.12 5.82 8.76
N ARG A 102 -14.12 5.04 8.30
CA ARG A 102 -14.85 4.09 9.15
C ARG A 102 -13.93 2.97 9.65
N ALA A 103 -13.10 2.42 8.78
CA ALA A 103 -12.12 1.39 9.14
C ALA A 103 -11.10 1.93 10.15
N LEU A 104 -10.51 3.11 9.89
CA LEU A 104 -9.59 3.78 10.81
C LEU A 104 -10.24 4.08 12.17
N LYS A 105 -11.48 4.57 12.19
CA LYS A 105 -12.22 4.82 13.44
C LYS A 105 -12.38 3.54 14.25
N ARG A 106 -12.69 2.42 13.59
CA ARG A 106 -12.84 1.11 14.25
C ARG A 106 -11.50 0.58 14.77
N LEU A 107 -10.43 0.63 13.97
CA LEU A 107 -9.09 0.23 14.40
C LEU A 107 -8.59 1.08 15.58
N ARG A 108 -8.86 2.40 15.55
CA ARG A 108 -8.55 3.31 16.66
C ARG A 108 -9.33 2.98 17.92
N ALA A 109 -10.62 2.66 17.80
CA ALA A 109 -11.44 2.28 18.94
C ALA A 109 -10.97 0.96 19.59
N MET A 110 -10.31 0.09 18.82
CA MET A 110 -9.66 -1.13 19.31
C MET A 110 -8.24 -0.89 19.86
N GLY A 111 -7.72 0.34 19.82
CA GLY A 111 -6.38 0.69 20.30
C GLY A 111 -5.24 0.28 19.36
N ILE A 112 -5.54 -0.24 18.17
CA ILE A 112 -4.52 -0.78 17.25
C ILE A 112 -3.72 0.34 16.57
N VAL A 113 -4.43 1.40 16.17
CA VAL A 113 -3.83 2.54 15.47
C VAL A 113 -4.00 3.83 16.24
N VAL A 114 -2.94 4.62 16.26
CA VAL A 114 -2.85 5.91 16.94
C VAL A 114 -2.49 7.02 15.94
N PRO A 115 -2.95 8.26 16.17
CA PRO A 115 -2.52 9.39 15.34
C PRO A 115 -1.06 9.75 15.68
N ALA A 116 -0.15 9.56 14.73
CA ALA A 116 1.28 9.80 14.93
C ALA A 116 1.70 11.23 14.56
N LEU A 117 1.27 11.72 13.39
CA LEU A 117 1.73 13.01 12.87
C LEU A 117 0.64 13.70 12.04
N LYS A 118 0.50 15.02 12.18
CA LYS A 118 -0.30 15.81 11.23
C LYS A 118 0.58 16.29 10.08
N VAL A 119 0.19 15.97 8.85
CA VAL A 119 0.88 16.39 7.63
C VAL A 119 0.92 17.92 7.57
N SER A 120 2.05 18.49 7.19
CA SER A 120 2.22 19.94 7.12
C SER A 120 1.37 20.54 6.00
N LYS A 121 0.93 21.79 6.19
CA LYS A 121 0.17 22.49 5.15
C LYS A 121 1.09 22.80 3.96
N VAL A 122 0.63 22.47 2.76
CA VAL A 122 1.23 22.98 1.52
C VAL A 122 1.13 24.51 1.53
N LYS A 123 2.23 25.20 1.21
CA LYS A 123 2.26 26.66 1.09
C LYS A 123 1.21 27.08 0.04
N ARG A 124 0.27 27.95 0.43
CA ARG A 124 -0.88 28.47 -0.38
C ARG A 124 -2.16 27.61 -0.43
N SER A 125 -2.32 26.56 0.37
CA SER A 125 -3.63 25.87 0.42
C SER A 125 -4.70 26.73 1.12
N LYS A 126 -5.86 26.91 0.46
CA LYS A 126 -6.93 27.85 0.88
C LYS A 126 -7.82 27.35 2.04
N GLY A 127 -7.49 26.23 2.67
CA GLY A 127 -8.23 25.69 3.82
C GLY A 127 -8.56 24.20 3.69
N GLY A 128 -8.77 23.54 4.83
CA GLY A 128 -9.04 22.10 4.95
C GLY A 128 -8.36 21.49 6.19
N PRO A 129 -8.92 20.41 6.77
CA PRO A 129 -8.28 19.69 7.86
C PRO A 129 -6.95 19.09 7.38
N ARG A 130 -5.91 19.15 8.22
CA ARG A 130 -4.61 18.55 7.90
C ARG A 130 -4.74 17.03 7.89
N PRO A 131 -4.29 16.33 6.83
CA PRO A 131 -4.22 14.88 6.84
C PRO A 131 -3.43 14.40 8.05
N THR A 132 -3.87 13.30 8.65
CA THR A 132 -3.20 12.68 9.79
C THR A 132 -2.56 11.37 9.32
N VAL A 133 -1.29 11.19 9.66
CA VAL A 133 -0.59 9.92 9.58
C VAL A 133 -1.02 9.12 10.80
N TRP A 134 -1.64 7.98 10.53
CA TRP A 134 -1.97 6.96 11.51
C TRP A 134 -0.85 5.95 11.53
N ALA A 135 -0.57 5.37 12.70
CA ALA A 135 0.47 4.36 12.85
C ALA A 135 0.01 3.29 13.82
N LEU A 136 0.58 2.09 13.71
CA LEU A 136 0.51 1.10 14.77
C LEU A 136 1.19 1.65 16.03
N GLU A 137 0.75 1.20 17.20
CA GLU A 137 1.39 1.59 18.47
C GLU A 137 2.88 1.22 18.50
N SER A 138 3.25 0.10 17.88
CA SER A 138 4.63 -0.38 17.78
C SER A 138 5.40 0.17 16.57
N ALA A 139 4.83 1.12 15.81
CA ALA A 139 5.46 1.62 14.60
C ALA A 139 6.71 2.46 14.92
N SER A 140 7.77 2.23 14.15
CA SER A 140 9.01 2.99 14.23
C SER A 140 8.86 4.41 13.65
N PRO A 141 9.69 5.36 14.09
CA PRO A 141 9.75 6.69 13.46
C PRO A 141 10.05 6.64 11.95
N ASP A 142 10.82 5.65 11.51
CA ASP A 142 11.18 5.46 10.10
C ASP A 142 9.98 5.05 9.24
N GLU A 143 9.11 4.17 9.75
CA GLU A 143 7.84 3.81 9.09
C GLU A 143 6.91 5.01 8.99
N VAL A 144 6.80 5.82 10.04
CA VAL A 144 6.00 7.06 10.02
C VAL A 144 6.55 8.05 8.98
N SER A 145 7.88 8.20 8.91
CA SER A 145 8.53 9.06 7.92
C SER A 145 8.31 8.55 6.48
N SER A 146 8.33 7.23 6.30
CA SER A 146 8.11 6.57 5.01
C SER A 146 6.67 6.75 4.54
N ALA A 147 5.70 6.60 5.45
CA ALA A 147 4.29 6.88 5.17
C ALA A 147 4.05 8.35 4.78
N LEU A 148 4.76 9.29 5.41
CA LEU A 148 4.69 10.70 5.06
C LEU A 148 5.27 10.97 3.66
N LYS A 149 6.42 10.40 3.33
CA LYS A 149 7.01 10.47 1.98
C LYS A 149 6.05 9.90 0.95
N HIS A 150 5.46 8.73 1.24
CA HIS A 150 4.49 8.07 0.37
C HIS A 150 3.25 8.94 0.13
N HIS A 151 2.74 9.61 1.17
CA HIS A 151 1.64 10.56 1.03
C HIS A 151 1.96 11.70 0.06
N TYR A 152 3.14 12.31 0.16
CA TYR A 152 3.54 13.38 -0.76
C TYR A 152 3.77 12.91 -2.19
N ARG A 153 4.30 11.69 -2.36
CA ARG A 153 4.43 11.03 -3.66
C ARG A 153 3.07 10.90 -4.35
N MET A 154 2.09 10.35 -3.63
CA MET A 154 0.73 10.14 -4.15
C MET A 154 -0.04 11.43 -4.45
N LEU A 155 0.33 12.55 -3.83
CA LEU A 155 -0.25 13.87 -4.12
C LEU A 155 0.39 14.55 -5.34
N SER A 156 1.58 14.15 -5.76
CA SER A 156 2.35 14.82 -6.81
C SER A 156 2.04 14.21 -8.18
N PRO A 157 1.41 14.96 -9.11
CA PRO A 157 1.19 14.47 -10.48
C PRO A 157 2.50 14.17 -11.20
N LYS A 158 3.57 14.92 -10.90
CA LYS A 158 4.91 14.66 -11.44
C LYS A 158 5.45 13.31 -11.01
N PHE A 159 5.20 12.94 -9.74
CA PHE A 159 5.68 11.67 -9.21
C PHE A 159 4.96 10.49 -9.86
N ARG A 160 3.63 10.58 -10.05
CA ARG A 160 2.88 9.53 -10.75
C ARG A 160 3.43 9.28 -12.15
N VAL A 161 3.71 10.33 -12.91
CA VAL A 161 4.29 10.17 -14.24
C VAL A 161 5.72 9.61 -14.18
N ALA A 162 6.52 10.03 -13.21
CA ALA A 162 7.86 9.48 -13.01
C ALA A 162 7.84 7.98 -12.65
N GLU A 163 6.86 7.55 -11.85
CA GLU A 163 6.63 6.14 -11.50
C GLU A 163 6.21 5.31 -12.71
N GLU A 164 5.33 5.83 -13.56
CA GLU A 164 4.96 5.19 -14.83
C GLU A 164 6.18 5.00 -15.75
N VAL A 165 7.02 6.03 -15.87
CA VAL A 165 8.29 5.95 -16.63
C VAL A 165 9.20 4.88 -16.04
N ALA A 166 9.40 4.90 -14.73
CA ALA A 166 10.28 3.97 -14.05
C ALA A 166 9.77 2.52 -14.11
N GLN A 167 8.46 2.30 -14.01
CA GLN A 167 7.87 0.97 -14.16
C GLN A 167 8.04 0.45 -15.59
N THR A 168 7.85 1.31 -16.60
CA THR A 168 8.10 0.94 -18.00
C THR A 168 9.54 0.45 -18.19
N ILE A 169 10.51 1.16 -17.59
CA ILE A 169 11.92 0.75 -17.60
C ILE A 169 12.10 -0.59 -16.89
N LEU A 170 11.56 -0.78 -15.68
CA LEU A 170 11.68 -2.03 -14.93
C LEU A 170 11.09 -3.23 -15.68
N ASP A 171 9.96 -3.04 -16.37
CA ASP A 171 9.32 -4.09 -17.15
C ASP A 171 10.19 -4.53 -18.34
N GLU A 172 10.88 -3.58 -19.00
CA GLU A 172 11.84 -3.87 -20.07
C GLU A 172 13.05 -4.68 -19.57
N PHE A 173 13.59 -4.34 -18.39
CA PHE A 173 14.70 -5.05 -17.77
C PHE A 173 14.30 -6.39 -17.14
N THR A 174 13.03 -6.61 -16.80
CA THR A 174 12.58 -7.92 -16.29
C THR A 174 12.45 -8.93 -17.43
N GLY A 175 12.18 -8.46 -18.65
CA GLY A 175 12.06 -9.30 -19.85
C GLY A 175 13.40 -9.69 -20.49
N LYS A 176 14.46 -8.92 -20.24
CA LYS A 176 15.82 -9.18 -20.73
C LYS A 176 16.66 -9.59 -19.53
N SER A 177 17.37 -10.72 -19.56
CA SER A 177 18.27 -11.12 -18.46
C SER A 177 19.53 -10.23 -18.41
N GLU A 178 19.33 -8.91 -18.36
CA GLU A 178 20.34 -7.87 -18.32
C GLU A 178 20.60 -7.43 -16.87
N PRO A 179 21.80 -6.94 -16.57
CA PRO A 179 22.10 -6.38 -15.26
C PRO A 179 21.18 -5.18 -14.98
N MET A 180 20.71 -5.04 -13.73
CA MET A 180 19.87 -3.90 -13.30
C MET A 180 20.70 -2.61 -13.16
N GLU A 181 21.25 -2.15 -14.28
CA GLU A 181 21.98 -0.89 -14.40
C GLU A 181 21.40 -0.07 -15.56
N ILE A 182 21.21 1.23 -15.35
CA ILE A 182 20.72 2.15 -16.38
C ILE A 182 21.51 3.46 -16.36
N ASN A 183 21.70 4.08 -17.51
CA ASN A 183 22.31 5.41 -17.60
C ASN A 183 21.24 6.52 -17.53
N TYR A 184 21.55 7.65 -16.90
CA TYR A 184 20.64 8.80 -16.81
C TYR A 184 20.20 9.32 -18.19
N VAL A 185 21.08 9.20 -19.20
CA VAL A 185 20.77 9.55 -20.60
C VAL A 185 19.66 8.67 -21.18
N GLU A 186 19.61 7.39 -20.79
CA GLU A 186 18.58 6.44 -21.22
C GLU A 186 17.25 6.78 -20.55
N ILE A 187 17.25 7.06 -19.24
CA ILE A 187 16.06 7.56 -18.51
C ILE A 187 15.49 8.79 -19.21
N MET A 188 16.34 9.77 -19.55
CA MET A 188 15.95 10.98 -20.27
C MET A 188 15.37 10.67 -21.67
N SER A 189 15.81 9.61 -22.32
CA SER A 189 15.29 9.18 -23.62
C SER A 189 13.87 8.62 -23.48
N HIS A 190 13.60 7.80 -22.46
CA HIS A 190 12.26 7.32 -22.14
C HIS A 190 11.31 8.48 -21.79
N VAL A 191 11.76 9.46 -20.98
CA VAL A 191 10.97 10.65 -20.64
C VAL A 191 10.61 11.47 -21.88
N LYS A 192 11.55 11.65 -22.81
CA LYS A 192 11.29 12.37 -24.08
C LYS A 192 10.29 11.64 -24.96
N ALA A 193 10.35 10.31 -25.02
CA ALA A 193 9.45 9.49 -25.83
C ALA A 193 7.98 9.64 -25.39
N LEU A 194 7.74 9.80 -24.10
CA LEU A 194 6.40 9.88 -23.51
C LEU A 194 5.70 11.24 -23.64
N LYS A 195 6.37 12.27 -24.23
CA LYS A 195 5.81 13.62 -24.50
C LYS A 195 5.04 14.21 -23.31
N ILE A 196 5.63 14.13 -22.13
CA ILE A 196 5.00 14.48 -20.86
C ILE A 196 4.86 16.01 -20.71
N PRO A 197 3.74 16.54 -20.15
CA PRO A 197 3.51 18.00 -19.99
C PRO A 197 4.35 18.68 -18.89
N PHE A 198 5.32 18.00 -18.27
CA PHE A 198 6.21 18.59 -17.26
C PHE A 198 7.65 18.67 -17.78
N LYS A 199 8.50 19.40 -17.06
CA LYS A 199 9.92 19.51 -17.39
C LYS A 199 10.57 18.11 -17.32
N GLY A 200 11.16 17.68 -18.43
CA GLY A 200 11.80 16.36 -18.56
C GLY A 200 12.83 16.05 -17.46
N PRO A 201 13.76 16.96 -17.13
CA PRO A 201 14.74 16.71 -16.06
C PRO A 201 14.10 16.43 -14.70
N ASP A 202 13.07 17.18 -14.30
CA ASP A 202 12.37 16.97 -13.03
C ASP A 202 11.79 15.53 -12.93
N ILE A 203 11.28 15.00 -14.05
CA ILE A 203 10.70 13.66 -14.09
C ILE A 203 11.79 12.59 -14.10
N ALA A 204 12.87 12.81 -14.87
CA ALA A 204 13.99 11.89 -14.92
C ALA A 204 14.69 11.75 -13.57
N ASP A 205 14.86 12.85 -12.83
CA ASP A 205 15.41 12.82 -11.47
C ASP A 205 14.51 12.03 -10.51
N LEU A 206 13.18 12.20 -10.59
CA LEU A 206 12.22 11.44 -9.77
C LEU A 206 12.18 9.95 -10.16
N ALA A 207 12.23 9.64 -11.45
CA ALA A 207 12.26 8.28 -11.96
C ALA A 207 13.56 7.58 -11.54
N ALA A 208 14.70 8.29 -11.62
CA ALA A 208 15.98 7.80 -11.14
C ALA A 208 15.94 7.50 -9.63
N GLN A 209 15.39 8.38 -8.81
CA GLN A 209 15.22 8.10 -7.37
C GLN A 209 14.38 6.84 -7.13
N TYR A 210 13.28 6.66 -7.86
CA TYR A 210 12.43 5.47 -7.75
C TYR A 210 13.14 4.19 -8.18
N LEU A 211 13.85 4.21 -9.32
CA LEU A 211 14.62 3.06 -9.80
C LEU A 211 15.72 2.66 -8.82
N HIS A 212 16.39 3.65 -8.21
CA HIS A 212 17.40 3.40 -7.19
C HIS A 212 16.81 2.74 -5.94
N GLU A 213 15.65 3.20 -5.47
CA GLU A 213 14.93 2.59 -4.35
C GLU A 213 14.49 1.14 -4.64
N LYS A 214 14.27 0.79 -5.92
CA LYS A 214 13.96 -0.58 -6.36
C LYS A 214 15.21 -1.45 -6.56
N GLY A 215 16.40 -0.92 -6.29
CA GLY A 215 17.67 -1.66 -6.36
C GLY A 215 18.40 -1.57 -7.71
N MET A 216 17.94 -0.72 -8.63
CA MET A 216 18.63 -0.46 -9.89
C MET A 216 19.79 0.51 -9.67
N LYS A 217 20.93 0.22 -10.27
CA LYS A 217 22.10 1.11 -10.23
C LYS A 217 22.02 2.12 -11.35
N ILE A 218 22.29 3.38 -11.04
CA ILE A 218 22.13 4.49 -11.98
C ILE A 218 23.48 5.14 -12.23
N TRP A 219 23.89 5.13 -13.49
CA TRP A 219 25.08 5.84 -13.95
C TRP A 219 24.68 7.26 -14.37
N ARG A 220 25.48 8.26 -13.98
CA ARG A 220 25.26 9.67 -14.28
C ARG A 220 26.17 10.15 -15.41
#